data_AF-A0A803KUR7-F1
#
_entry.id   AF-A0A803KUR7-F1
#
_cell.length_a   1.000
_cell.length_b   1.000
_cell.length_c   1.000
_cell.angle_alpha   90.00
_cell.angle_beta   90.00
_cell.angle_gamma   90.00
#
_symmetry.space_group_name_H-M   'P 1'
#
loop_
_entity.id
_entity.type
_entity.pdbx_description
1 polymer ?
#
loop_
_entity_poly.entity_id
_entity_poly.type
_entity_poly.pdbx_seq_one_letter_code
_entity_poly.pdbx_strand_id
1 'polypeptide(L)'
;MGLPWYRVHTVVLNDPGRLISVHIMYTALVAGWAGSMALYELAVFDPSDPVLDPMWRQGMFVIPFMTRLGITNSWGGWSITGGTITDPGIWSYEGVAGAHIMFYGLCFLAAIWHWVYWDLEIFSDERTGKPSLDLPKIFGIHLFLPGVACFGFGAFHVTGLYGPGIWVSDPYGLTGKVQPVSPAWGVEGFDPFVLGGIASHHIAAGTLGILAGLFHLSVRPPQRLYKGLRMGNIETVLSSSIAVVFFAAFVVAGTMWYGSATTPIELFGPTRYQWDQGYFQQEIYRRISAGLAENQSLSEAWSKIPEKLAFYDYIGNNPAKGGLFRAGSMDNGDGIAVGWLGHPVFEIKTDVNSLYDVCLLFLKPFRSF
;
A
#
# COMPACT_ATOMS: atom_id res chain seq x y z
N MET A 1 41.27 4.28 -23.02
CA MET A 1 39.99 3.55 -23.15
C MET A 1 38.92 4.35 -22.41
N GLY A 2 37.73 4.50 -22.97
CA GLY A 2 36.62 5.21 -22.30
C GLY A 2 36.00 4.40 -21.15
N LEU A 3 34.96 4.95 -20.52
CA LEU A 3 34.18 4.24 -19.49
C LEU A 3 33.41 3.07 -20.11
N PRO A 4 33.42 1.87 -19.49
CA PRO A 4 32.50 0.79 -19.84
C PRO A 4 31.03 1.21 -19.64
N TRP A 5 30.11 0.63 -20.44
CA TRP A 5 28.69 0.99 -20.44
C TRP A 5 28.00 0.90 -19.06
N TYR A 6 28.40 -0.05 -18.21
CA TYR A 6 27.82 -0.24 -16.88
C TYR A 6 28.38 0.74 -15.82
N ARG A 7 29.28 1.64 -16.20
CA ARG A 7 29.86 2.67 -15.31
C ARG A 7 29.50 4.10 -15.72
N VAL A 8 28.62 4.30 -16.69
CA VAL A 8 28.32 5.64 -17.21
C VAL A 8 27.83 6.61 -16.13
N HIS A 9 27.17 6.13 -15.08
CA HIS A 9 26.69 6.98 -13.98
C HIS A 9 27.76 7.31 -12.93
N THR A 10 28.96 6.72 -12.97
CA THR A 10 30.02 7.08 -12.01
C THR A 10 30.51 8.52 -12.20
N VAL A 11 30.18 9.16 -13.33
CA VAL A 11 30.56 10.55 -13.63
C VAL A 11 29.97 11.57 -12.66
N VAL A 12 28.84 11.26 -12.00
CA VAL A 12 28.22 12.18 -11.02
C VAL A 12 28.69 11.94 -9.58
N LEU A 13 29.59 10.98 -9.34
CA LEU A 13 29.97 10.57 -7.98
C LEU A 13 30.70 11.66 -7.18
N ASN A 14 31.42 12.56 -7.86
CA ASN A 14 32.10 13.71 -7.27
C ASN A 14 31.51 15.05 -7.74
N ASP A 15 30.28 15.05 -8.27
CA ASP A 15 29.58 16.23 -8.78
C ASP A 15 28.23 16.36 -8.08
N PRO A 16 28.17 17.01 -6.90
CA PRO A 16 26.96 17.07 -6.09
C PRO A 16 25.78 17.75 -6.79
N GLY A 17 26.04 18.78 -7.60
CA GLY A 17 25.02 19.50 -8.35
C GLY A 17 24.32 18.58 -9.37
N ARG A 18 25.11 17.86 -10.17
CA ARG A 18 24.55 16.90 -11.13
C ARG A 18 24.00 15.63 -10.47
N LEU A 19 24.56 15.21 -9.33
CA LEU A 19 24.01 14.11 -8.55
C LEU A 19 22.59 14.45 -8.04
N ILE A 20 22.37 15.66 -7.53
CA ILE A 20 21.04 16.14 -7.15
C ILE A 20 20.12 16.21 -8.37
N SER A 21 20.60 16.72 -9.51
CA SER A 21 19.82 16.76 -10.75
C SER A 21 19.27 15.39 -11.15
N VAL A 22 20.10 14.34 -11.16
CA VAL A 22 19.65 13.00 -11.53
C VAL A 22 18.73 12.37 -10.49
N HIS A 23 18.88 12.71 -9.20
CA HIS A 23 17.90 12.31 -8.17
C HIS A 23 16.55 12.99 -8.38
N ILE A 24 16.52 14.30 -8.70
CA ILE A 24 15.28 15.03 -9.00
C ILE A 24 14.63 14.45 -10.27
N MET A 25 15.41 14.11 -11.29
CA MET A 25 14.90 13.45 -12.50
C MET A 25 14.25 12.10 -12.16
N TYR A 26 14.90 11.28 -11.33
CA TYR A 26 14.32 10.02 -10.87
C TYR A 26 13.00 10.25 -10.12
N THR A 27 12.95 11.21 -9.20
CA THR A 27 11.72 11.60 -8.48
C THR A 27 10.62 12.05 -9.44
N ALA A 28 10.96 12.83 -10.47
CA ALA A 28 10.03 13.25 -11.52
C ALA A 28 9.43 12.02 -12.22
N LEU A 29 10.27 11.08 -12.69
CA LEU A 29 9.81 9.88 -13.38
C LEU A 29 8.87 9.03 -12.52
N VAL A 30 9.16 8.88 -11.22
CA VAL A 30 8.31 8.15 -10.28
C VAL A 30 6.96 8.86 -10.07
N ALA A 31 6.96 10.20 -9.92
CA ALA A 31 5.73 10.97 -9.82
C ALA A 31 4.90 10.92 -11.11
N GLY A 32 5.56 11.00 -12.27
CA GLY A 32 4.93 10.86 -13.58
C GLY A 32 4.30 9.47 -13.76
N TRP A 33 4.98 8.41 -13.33
CA TRP A 33 4.42 7.06 -13.29
C TRP A 33 3.18 6.99 -12.40
N ALA A 34 3.23 7.54 -11.20
CA ALA A 34 2.11 7.50 -10.25
C ALA A 34 0.86 8.21 -10.82
N GLY A 35 1.04 9.43 -11.37
CA GLY A 35 -0.05 10.17 -12.01
C GLY A 35 -0.59 9.45 -13.25
N SER A 36 0.28 8.90 -14.11
CA SER A 36 -0.12 8.20 -15.32
C SER A 36 -0.86 6.88 -15.01
N MET A 37 -0.39 6.13 -14.02
CA MET A 37 -1.03 4.88 -13.59
C MET A 37 -2.42 5.16 -13.00
N ALA A 38 -2.55 6.20 -12.17
CA ALA A 38 -3.84 6.60 -11.62
C ALA A 38 -4.83 7.02 -12.73
N LEU A 39 -4.39 7.84 -13.70
CA LEU A 39 -5.23 8.20 -14.85
C LEU A 39 -5.63 7.00 -15.71
N TYR A 40 -4.71 6.05 -15.90
CA TYR A 40 -5.01 4.82 -16.62
C TYR A 40 -6.07 3.98 -15.89
N GLU A 41 -5.91 3.75 -14.58
CA GLU A 41 -6.89 3.02 -13.77
C GLU A 41 -8.24 3.71 -13.79
N LEU A 42 -8.30 5.02 -13.59
CA LEU A 42 -9.56 5.78 -13.64
C LEU A 42 -10.25 5.73 -15.00
N ALA A 43 -9.50 5.56 -16.10
CA ALA A 43 -10.07 5.45 -17.44
C ALA A 43 -10.73 4.08 -17.71
N VAL A 44 -10.40 3.04 -16.93
CA VAL A 44 -10.87 1.67 -17.16
C VAL A 44 -11.65 1.09 -15.98
N PHE A 45 -11.58 1.70 -14.79
CA PHE A 45 -12.26 1.25 -13.58
C PHE A 45 -13.78 1.41 -13.70
N ASP A 46 -14.51 0.35 -13.39
CA ASP A 46 -15.97 0.35 -13.26
C ASP A 46 -16.38 0.48 -11.78
N PRO A 47 -16.96 1.63 -11.36
CA PRO A 47 -17.39 1.84 -9.98
C PRO A 47 -18.81 1.32 -9.68
N SER A 48 -19.47 0.61 -10.61
CA SER A 48 -20.90 0.31 -10.52
C SER A 48 -21.29 -0.71 -9.46
N ASP A 49 -20.42 -1.67 -9.15
CA ASP A 49 -20.68 -2.71 -8.16
C ASP A 49 -19.49 -2.95 -7.19
N PRO A 50 -19.49 -2.32 -6.00
CA PRO A 50 -18.45 -2.54 -5.00
C PRO A 50 -18.58 -3.89 -4.25
N VAL A 51 -19.63 -4.67 -4.51
CA VAL A 51 -19.88 -5.96 -3.85
C VAL A 51 -19.25 -7.11 -4.62
N LEU A 52 -19.60 -7.28 -5.91
CA LEU A 52 -19.12 -8.41 -6.72
C LEU A 52 -18.06 -8.02 -7.76
N ASP A 53 -17.91 -6.72 -8.08
CA ASP A 53 -16.84 -6.21 -8.95
C ASP A 53 -15.98 -5.11 -8.27
N PRO A 54 -15.42 -5.36 -7.07
CA PRO A 54 -14.55 -4.39 -6.40
C PRO A 54 -13.20 -4.19 -7.11
N MET A 55 -12.50 -3.10 -6.78
CA MET A 55 -11.24 -2.70 -7.43
C MET A 55 -10.17 -3.81 -7.59
N TRP A 56 -10.07 -4.74 -6.64
CA TRP A 56 -9.07 -5.82 -6.69
C TRP A 56 -9.43 -6.91 -7.72
N ARG A 57 -10.71 -7.05 -8.09
CA ARG A 57 -11.15 -7.92 -9.19
C ARG A 57 -10.68 -7.39 -10.53
N GLN A 58 -10.84 -6.09 -10.73
CA GLN A 58 -10.53 -5.38 -11.97
C GLN A 58 -9.03 -5.15 -12.21
N GLY A 59 -8.15 -5.63 -11.31
CA GLY A 59 -6.71 -5.48 -11.44
C GLY A 59 -6.21 -4.06 -11.15
N MET A 60 -6.94 -3.29 -10.34
CA MET A 60 -6.51 -1.96 -9.91
C MET A 60 -5.36 -2.08 -8.93
N PHE A 61 -4.32 -1.27 -9.13
CA PHE A 61 -3.10 -1.29 -8.36
C PHE A 61 -2.92 -0.04 -7.50
N VAL A 62 -3.18 1.17 -8.00
CA VAL A 62 -2.95 2.43 -7.25
C VAL A 62 -4.21 3.01 -6.60
N ILE A 63 -5.40 2.75 -7.13
CA ILE A 63 -6.70 3.06 -6.47
C ILE A 63 -6.75 2.57 -5.01
N PRO A 64 -6.35 1.33 -4.65
CA PRO A 64 -6.36 0.90 -3.25
C PRO A 64 -5.42 1.72 -2.36
N PHE A 65 -4.28 2.20 -2.87
CA PHE A 65 -3.36 3.03 -2.07
C PHE A 65 -3.92 4.42 -1.81
N MET A 66 -4.57 5.03 -2.80
CA MET A 66 -5.28 6.30 -2.64
C MET A 66 -6.44 6.15 -1.64
N THR A 67 -7.24 5.09 -1.81
CA THR A 67 -8.41 4.79 -0.96
C THR A 67 -8.02 4.53 0.48
N ARG A 68 -6.91 3.81 0.71
CA ARG A 68 -6.39 3.53 2.05
C ARG A 68 -6.14 4.78 2.89
N LEU A 69 -5.81 5.90 2.25
CA LEU A 69 -5.43 7.16 2.90
C LEU A 69 -6.50 8.27 2.82
N GLY A 70 -7.73 7.93 2.39
CA GLY A 70 -8.86 8.85 2.48
C GLY A 70 -9.45 9.34 1.16
N ILE A 71 -8.87 8.96 0.02
CA ILE A 71 -9.38 9.38 -1.28
C ILE A 71 -10.41 8.36 -1.76
N THR A 72 -11.70 8.65 -1.58
CA THR A 72 -12.80 7.71 -1.89
C THR A 72 -13.72 8.17 -3.00
N ASN A 73 -13.56 9.41 -3.48
CA ASN A 73 -14.53 10.08 -4.33
C ASN A 73 -13.90 10.50 -5.66
N SER A 74 -14.70 10.46 -6.72
CA SER A 74 -14.33 10.90 -8.07
C SER A 74 -15.10 12.16 -8.47
N TRP A 75 -14.48 12.98 -9.32
CA TRP A 75 -15.15 14.08 -10.05
C TRP A 75 -16.27 13.60 -10.99
N GLY A 76 -16.31 12.30 -11.30
CA GLY A 76 -17.42 11.63 -11.99
C GLY A 76 -18.67 11.41 -11.13
N GLY A 77 -18.68 11.84 -9.87
CA GLY A 77 -19.87 11.81 -9.01
C GLY A 77 -20.13 10.48 -8.32
N TRP A 78 -19.15 9.57 -8.31
CA TRP A 78 -19.21 8.29 -7.60
C TRP A 78 -18.22 8.23 -6.42
N SER A 79 -18.53 7.36 -5.46
CA SER A 79 -17.70 7.02 -4.33
C SER A 79 -17.41 5.52 -4.33
N ILE A 80 -16.22 5.12 -3.89
CA ILE A 80 -15.74 3.74 -3.95
C ILE A 80 -16.58 2.75 -3.11
N THR A 81 -17.40 3.26 -2.19
CA THR A 81 -18.35 2.48 -1.40
C THR A 81 -19.74 2.38 -2.05
N GLY A 82 -19.89 2.76 -3.32
CA GLY A 82 -21.13 2.67 -4.10
C GLY A 82 -22.08 3.86 -3.96
N GLY A 83 -21.66 4.93 -3.28
CA GLY A 83 -22.46 6.14 -3.11
C GLY A 83 -22.34 7.11 -4.29
N THR A 84 -23.38 7.90 -4.54
CA THR A 84 -23.32 9.08 -5.42
C THR A 84 -22.94 10.32 -4.63
N ILE A 85 -22.01 11.12 -5.14
CA ILE A 85 -21.54 12.35 -4.51
C ILE A 85 -21.72 13.56 -5.43
N THR A 86 -22.19 14.68 -4.86
CA THR A 86 -22.41 15.93 -5.59
C THR A 86 -21.17 16.81 -5.63
N ASP A 87 -20.43 16.89 -4.51
CA ASP A 87 -19.18 17.65 -4.40
C ASP A 87 -18.09 16.78 -3.76
N PRO A 88 -17.21 16.17 -4.58
CA PRO A 88 -16.06 15.40 -4.10
C PRO A 88 -14.90 16.29 -3.61
N GLY A 89 -14.99 17.62 -3.74
CA GLY A 89 -13.92 18.55 -3.42
C GLY A 89 -12.73 18.44 -4.38
N ILE A 90 -11.61 19.08 -4.01
CA ILE A 90 -10.38 19.12 -4.83
C ILE A 90 -9.62 17.78 -4.78
N TRP A 91 -9.61 17.12 -3.62
CA TRP A 91 -8.84 15.88 -3.40
C TRP A 91 -9.65 14.63 -3.76
N SER A 92 -10.01 14.51 -5.04
CA SER A 92 -10.52 13.29 -5.66
C SER A 92 -9.38 12.42 -6.20
N TYR A 93 -9.69 11.25 -6.76
CA TYR A 93 -8.69 10.45 -7.49
C TYR A 93 -8.05 11.24 -8.65
N GLU A 94 -8.85 11.99 -9.41
CA GLU A 94 -8.38 12.85 -10.50
C GLU A 94 -7.51 14.00 -9.98
N GLY A 95 -7.90 14.63 -8.86
CA GLY A 95 -7.13 15.69 -8.23
C GLY A 95 -5.75 15.21 -7.77
N VAL A 96 -5.67 14.02 -7.18
CA VAL A 96 -4.40 13.39 -6.80
C VAL A 96 -3.55 13.08 -8.02
N ALA A 97 -4.14 12.50 -9.08
CA ALA A 97 -3.41 12.21 -10.31
C ALA A 97 -2.87 13.49 -10.97
N GLY A 98 -3.69 14.54 -11.07
CA GLY A 98 -3.29 15.84 -11.61
C GLY A 98 -2.17 16.50 -10.81
N ALA A 99 -2.24 16.43 -9.48
CA ALA A 99 -1.18 16.94 -8.61
C ALA A 99 0.17 16.23 -8.85
N HIS A 100 0.17 14.91 -9.07
CA HIS A 100 1.38 14.15 -9.38
C HIS A 100 1.97 14.53 -10.75
N ILE A 101 1.13 14.75 -11.78
CA ILE A 101 1.59 15.19 -13.11
C ILE A 101 2.17 16.61 -13.06
N MET A 102 1.54 17.53 -12.32
CA MET A 102 2.10 18.86 -12.10
C MET A 102 3.44 18.80 -11.36
N PHE A 103 3.54 18.01 -10.30
CA PHE A 103 4.76 17.83 -9.54
C PHE A 103 5.89 17.23 -10.41
N TYR A 104 5.56 16.25 -11.26
CA TYR A 104 6.49 15.72 -12.28
C TYR A 104 7.09 16.84 -13.14
N GLY A 105 6.26 17.73 -13.69
CA GLY A 105 6.74 18.83 -14.53
C GLY A 105 7.64 19.80 -13.78
N LEU A 106 7.29 20.15 -12.54
CA LEU A 106 8.11 21.02 -11.69
C LEU A 106 9.47 20.38 -11.36
N CYS A 107 9.50 19.10 -10.97
CA CYS A 107 10.74 18.38 -10.73
C CYS A 107 11.58 18.26 -12.00
N PHE A 108 10.98 17.97 -13.15
CA PHE A 108 11.69 17.88 -14.42
C PHE A 108 12.43 19.19 -14.76
N LEU A 109 11.77 20.34 -14.61
CA LEU A 109 12.40 21.65 -14.81
C LEU A 109 13.52 21.92 -13.79
N ALA A 110 13.31 21.57 -12.52
CA ALA A 110 14.33 21.70 -11.48
C ALA A 110 15.56 20.82 -11.75
N ALA A 111 15.37 19.60 -12.26
CA ALA A 111 16.46 18.71 -12.65
C ALA A 111 17.34 19.33 -13.75
N ILE A 112 16.73 19.93 -14.78
CA ILE A 112 17.46 20.63 -15.84
C ILE A 112 18.27 21.79 -15.26
N TRP A 113 17.65 22.60 -14.39
CA TRP A 113 18.33 23.72 -13.75
C TRP A 113 19.56 23.26 -12.95
N HIS A 114 19.42 22.25 -12.08
CA HIS A 114 20.52 21.71 -11.29
C HIS A 114 21.63 21.07 -12.12
N TRP A 115 21.29 20.53 -13.30
CA TRP A 115 22.29 19.99 -14.23
C TRP A 115 23.17 21.08 -14.82
N VAL A 116 22.54 22.18 -15.25
CA VAL A 116 23.22 23.32 -15.88
C VAL A 116 24.04 24.11 -14.86
N TYR A 117 23.43 24.43 -13.71
CA TYR A 117 24.03 25.22 -12.63
C TYR A 117 24.61 24.30 -11.54
N TRP A 118 25.52 23.41 -11.94
CA TRP A 118 26.10 22.41 -11.04
C TRP A 118 27.21 22.96 -10.13
N ASP A 119 27.97 23.95 -10.59
CA ASP A 119 29.14 24.52 -9.90
C ASP A 119 28.73 25.63 -8.93
N LEU A 120 28.04 25.24 -7.86
CA LEU A 120 27.61 26.15 -6.80
C LEU A 120 28.62 26.13 -5.65
N GLU A 121 28.91 27.31 -5.11
CA GLU A 121 29.87 27.49 -3.99
C GLU A 121 29.52 26.63 -2.77
N ILE A 122 28.22 26.39 -2.51
CA ILE A 122 27.74 25.52 -1.42
C ILE A 122 28.28 24.09 -1.47
N PHE A 123 28.68 23.60 -2.65
CA PHE A 123 29.23 22.26 -2.81
C PHE A 123 30.74 22.21 -2.61
N SER A 124 31.43 23.36 -2.55
CA SER A 124 32.88 23.45 -2.44
C SER A 124 33.32 23.66 -0.99
N ASP A 125 34.31 22.90 -0.51
CA ASP A 125 34.98 23.20 0.77
C ASP A 125 35.92 24.38 0.58
N GLU A 126 35.60 25.53 1.18
CA GLU A 126 36.39 26.78 1.11
C GLU A 126 37.90 26.57 1.36
N ARG A 127 38.27 25.60 2.20
CA ARG A 127 39.68 25.34 2.54
C ARG A 127 40.45 24.63 1.43
N THR A 128 39.75 23.92 0.56
CA THR A 128 40.37 23.05 -0.47
C THR A 128 39.94 23.37 -1.90
N GLY A 129 38.86 24.14 -2.07
CA GLY A 129 38.23 24.42 -3.36
C GLY A 129 37.66 23.18 -4.06
N LYS A 130 37.46 22.07 -3.33
CA LYS A 130 36.99 20.79 -3.88
C LYS A 130 35.57 20.49 -3.45
N PRO A 131 34.80 19.73 -4.26
CA PRO A 131 33.51 19.21 -3.86
C PRO A 131 33.58 18.43 -2.55
N SER A 132 32.70 18.75 -1.59
CA SER A 132 32.66 18.12 -0.28
C SER A 132 31.24 18.06 0.27
N LEU A 133 30.86 16.91 0.83
CA LEU A 133 29.55 16.71 1.46
C LEU A 133 29.76 16.22 2.89
N ASP A 134 29.22 16.96 3.86
CA ASP A 134 29.22 16.55 5.27
C ASP A 134 28.09 15.54 5.53
N LEU A 135 28.26 14.31 5.01
CA LEU A 135 27.25 13.24 5.02
C LEU A 135 26.63 12.99 6.41
N PRO A 136 27.38 12.96 7.53
CA PRO A 136 26.79 12.79 8.86
C PRO A 136 25.79 13.90 9.24
N LYS A 137 26.09 15.16 8.86
CA LYS A 137 25.20 16.28 9.14
C LYS A 137 23.98 16.27 8.20
N ILE A 138 24.20 15.95 6.93
CA ILE A 138 23.13 15.75 5.95
C ILE A 138 22.17 14.65 6.43
N PHE A 139 22.68 13.56 7.01
CA PHE A 139 21.87 12.53 7.64
C PHE A 139 21.04 13.07 8.80
N GLY A 140 21.62 13.89 9.69
CA GLY A 140 20.86 14.54 10.78
C GLY A 140 19.68 15.39 10.27
N ILE A 141 19.89 16.19 9.21
CA ILE A 141 18.83 16.98 8.55
C ILE A 141 17.75 16.05 7.98
N HIS A 142 18.16 15.03 7.21
CA HIS A 142 17.25 14.08 6.56
C HIS A 142 16.70 13.00 7.49
N LEU A 143 17.06 12.99 8.77
CA LEU A 143 16.40 12.21 9.81
C LEU A 143 15.39 13.08 10.57
N PHE A 144 15.75 14.33 10.85
CA PHE A 144 14.86 15.31 11.48
C PHE A 144 13.61 15.58 10.64
N LEU A 145 13.77 15.88 9.35
CA LEU A 145 12.64 16.25 8.48
C LEU A 145 11.62 15.10 8.33
N PRO A 146 12.01 13.85 8.02
CA PRO A 146 11.08 12.72 8.04
C PRO A 146 10.54 12.41 9.43
N GLY A 147 11.28 12.70 10.51
CA GLY A 147 10.75 12.61 11.87
C GLY A 147 9.55 13.53 12.09
N VAL A 148 9.65 14.79 11.66
CA VAL A 148 8.54 15.76 11.69
C VAL A 148 7.38 15.30 10.80
N ALA A 149 7.67 14.85 9.57
CA ALA A 149 6.64 14.38 8.65
C ALA A 149 5.92 13.13 9.19
N CYS A 150 6.65 12.16 9.74
CA CYS A 150 6.11 10.94 10.34
C CYS A 150 5.22 11.26 11.55
N PHE A 151 5.68 12.13 12.45
CA PHE A 151 4.90 12.59 13.58
C PHE A 151 3.61 13.27 13.11
N GLY A 152 3.71 14.21 12.17
CA GLY A 152 2.55 14.94 11.64
C GLY A 152 1.54 14.03 10.96
N PHE A 153 2.01 13.06 10.17
CA PHE A 153 1.13 12.07 9.54
C PHE A 153 0.36 11.26 10.59
N GLY A 154 1.04 10.74 11.62
CA GLY A 154 0.37 10.01 12.70
C GLY A 154 -0.57 10.88 13.52
N ALA A 155 -0.11 12.06 13.96
CA ALA A 155 -0.82 12.92 14.89
C ALA A 155 -2.01 13.67 14.27
N PHE A 156 -1.98 13.93 12.97
CA PHE A 156 -2.99 14.75 12.29
C PHE A 156 -3.78 14.00 11.22
N HIS A 157 -3.10 13.29 10.31
CA HIS A 157 -3.76 12.61 9.19
C HIS A 157 -4.48 11.35 9.66
N VAL A 158 -3.77 10.46 10.35
CA VAL A 158 -4.29 9.14 10.77
C VAL A 158 -5.34 9.28 11.87
N THR A 159 -5.12 10.16 12.84
CA THR A 159 -6.06 10.41 13.95
C THR A 159 -7.33 11.14 13.52
N GLY A 160 -7.38 11.66 12.29
CA GLY A 160 -8.45 12.51 11.82
C GLY A 160 -8.52 13.89 12.50
N LEU A 161 -7.51 14.28 13.28
CA LEU A 161 -7.48 15.58 13.95
C LEU A 161 -7.42 16.74 12.94
N TYR A 162 -6.69 16.57 11.85
CA TYR A 162 -6.61 17.54 10.75
C TYR A 162 -6.49 16.84 9.37
N GLY A 163 -7.00 15.62 9.26
CA GLY A 163 -7.02 14.85 8.03
C GLY A 163 -8.21 13.89 8.00
N PRO A 164 -8.33 13.07 6.94
CA PRO A 164 -9.50 12.21 6.75
C PRO A 164 -9.47 10.94 7.63
N GLY A 165 -8.32 10.58 8.20
CA GLY A 165 -8.09 9.25 8.78
C GLY A 165 -7.58 8.26 7.75
N ILE A 166 -7.82 6.98 7.99
CA ILE A 166 -7.40 5.86 7.12
C ILE A 166 -8.53 4.85 6.94
N TRP A 167 -8.40 3.91 6.00
CA TRP A 167 -9.37 2.84 5.82
C TRP A 167 -9.43 1.92 7.04
N VAL A 168 -10.64 1.66 7.52
CA VAL A 168 -10.99 0.75 8.62
C VAL A 168 -12.10 -0.16 8.14
N SER A 169 -12.05 -1.44 8.51
CA SER A 169 -13.08 -2.43 8.19
C SER A 169 -13.40 -3.32 9.39
N ASP A 170 -14.56 -3.96 9.37
CA ASP A 170 -14.85 -5.11 10.21
C ASP A 170 -13.99 -6.33 9.82
N PRO A 171 -13.89 -7.36 10.70
CA PRO A 171 -13.04 -8.53 10.48
C PRO A 171 -13.29 -9.30 9.18
N TYR A 172 -14.49 -9.19 8.61
CA TYR A 172 -14.91 -9.92 7.42
C TYR A 172 -14.97 -9.06 6.15
N GLY A 173 -14.49 -7.80 6.19
CA GLY A 173 -14.38 -6.96 4.99
C GLY A 173 -15.73 -6.52 4.40
N LEU A 174 -16.75 -6.34 5.23
CA LEU A 174 -18.11 -6.07 4.75
C LEU A 174 -18.46 -4.59 4.76
N THR A 175 -17.90 -3.82 5.69
CA THR A 175 -18.34 -2.47 6.06
C THR A 175 -17.20 -1.46 6.09
N GLY A 176 -16.20 -1.64 5.24
CA GLY A 176 -15.05 -0.76 5.18
C GLY A 176 -15.38 0.68 4.81
N LYS A 177 -14.67 1.59 5.46
CA LYS A 177 -14.74 3.03 5.20
C LYS A 177 -13.53 3.73 5.81
N VAL A 178 -13.29 4.95 5.34
CA VAL A 178 -12.28 5.82 5.93
C VAL A 178 -12.79 6.35 7.27
N GLN A 179 -11.98 6.22 8.33
CA GLN A 179 -12.29 6.73 9.66
C GLN A 179 -11.06 7.30 10.38
N PRO A 180 -11.26 8.27 11.29
CA PRO A 180 -10.28 8.65 12.29
C PRO A 180 -9.87 7.46 13.17
N VAL A 181 -8.57 7.31 13.43
CA VAL A 181 -8.03 6.22 14.26
C VAL A 181 -7.30 6.76 15.49
N SER A 182 -7.84 6.47 16.68
CA SER A 182 -7.18 6.80 17.95
C SER A 182 -5.95 5.91 18.18
N PRO A 183 -4.84 6.45 18.71
CA PRO A 183 -3.64 5.66 18.99
C PRO A 183 -3.86 4.67 20.13
N ALA A 184 -3.33 3.45 19.96
CA ALA A 184 -3.27 2.42 20.98
C ALA A 184 -1.84 2.35 21.55
N TRP A 185 -1.70 2.54 22.85
CA TRP A 185 -0.40 2.63 23.53
C TRP A 185 -0.03 1.38 24.34
N GLY A 186 -0.98 0.46 24.53
CA GLY A 186 -0.73 -0.81 25.20
C GLY A 186 -0.09 -1.84 24.27
N VAL A 187 -0.07 -3.09 24.72
CA VAL A 187 0.52 -4.22 23.98
C VAL A 187 -0.23 -4.48 22.67
N GLU A 188 -1.53 -4.20 22.65
CA GLU A 188 -2.39 -4.31 21.47
C GLU A 188 -1.93 -3.41 20.32
N GLY A 189 -1.18 -2.33 20.58
CA GLY A 189 -0.61 -1.48 19.53
C GLY A 189 0.44 -2.17 18.67
N PHE A 190 0.94 -3.34 19.09
CA PHE A 190 1.88 -4.17 18.31
C PHE A 190 1.18 -5.30 17.54
N ASP A 191 -0.13 -5.48 17.73
CA ASP A 191 -0.91 -6.41 16.92
C ASP A 191 -1.04 -5.83 15.49
N PRO A 192 -0.59 -6.56 14.44
CA PRO A 192 -0.65 -6.07 13.07
C PRO A 192 -2.07 -5.82 12.55
N PHE A 193 -3.12 -6.26 13.25
CA PHE A 193 -4.52 -6.05 12.90
C PHE A 193 -5.22 -4.95 13.72
N VAL A 194 -4.56 -4.39 14.75
CA VAL A 194 -5.11 -3.27 15.53
C VAL A 194 -4.66 -1.94 14.92
N LEU A 195 -5.61 -1.22 14.31
CA LEU A 195 -5.36 0.04 13.60
C LEU A 195 -4.72 1.13 14.49
N GLY A 196 -5.07 1.17 15.78
CA GLY A 196 -4.52 2.13 16.74
C GLY A 196 -3.00 2.04 16.87
N GLY A 197 -2.41 0.88 16.58
CA GLY A 197 -0.96 0.68 16.52
C GLY A 197 -0.29 1.51 15.43
N ILE A 198 -0.98 1.78 14.32
CA ILE A 198 -0.46 2.60 13.22
C ILE A 198 -0.27 4.05 13.68
N ALA A 199 -1.27 4.62 14.35
CA ALA A 199 -1.19 5.99 14.83
C ALA A 199 -0.11 6.15 15.92
N SER A 200 -0.08 5.25 16.91
CA SER A 200 0.94 5.29 17.97
C SER A 200 2.35 5.06 17.43
N HIS A 201 2.52 4.15 16.47
CA HIS A 201 3.80 3.94 15.77
C HIS A 201 4.32 5.24 15.14
N HIS A 202 3.52 5.92 14.31
CA HIS A 202 3.96 7.13 13.62
C HIS A 202 4.26 8.28 14.60
N ILE A 203 3.45 8.45 15.65
CA ILE A 203 3.69 9.47 16.67
C ILE A 203 4.99 9.19 17.44
N ALA A 204 5.18 7.95 17.90
CA ALA A 204 6.37 7.58 18.68
C ALA A 204 7.65 7.60 17.82
N ALA A 205 7.62 6.97 16.64
CA ALA A 205 8.75 6.90 15.72
C ALA A 205 9.10 8.30 15.17
N GLY A 206 8.11 9.13 14.87
CA GLY A 206 8.31 10.52 14.47
C GLY A 206 8.99 11.35 15.57
N THR A 207 8.51 11.24 16.81
CA THR A 207 9.13 11.89 17.98
C THR A 207 10.58 11.45 18.15
N LEU A 208 10.84 10.14 18.08
CA LEU A 208 12.20 9.60 18.18
C LEU A 208 13.08 10.07 17.00
N GLY A 209 12.55 10.13 15.79
CA GLY A 209 13.26 10.63 14.60
C GLY A 209 13.66 12.09 14.73
N ILE A 210 12.80 12.93 15.31
CA ILE A 210 13.12 14.33 15.63
C ILE A 210 14.30 14.40 16.61
N LEU A 211 14.20 13.69 17.74
CA LEU A 211 15.25 13.70 18.77
C LEU A 211 16.58 13.14 18.24
N ALA A 212 16.54 12.04 17.49
CA ALA A 212 17.71 11.45 16.87
C ALA A 212 18.31 12.35 15.79
N GLY A 213 17.48 13.02 14.98
CA GLY A 213 17.91 14.02 14.01
C GLY A 213 18.66 15.18 14.67
N LEU A 214 18.12 15.73 15.76
CA LEU A 214 18.78 16.76 16.56
C LEU A 214 20.10 16.27 17.16
N PHE A 215 20.15 15.03 17.65
CA PHE A 215 21.39 14.43 18.12
C PHE A 215 22.45 14.36 17.01
N HIS A 216 22.08 13.88 15.82
CA HIS A 216 22.99 13.78 14.67
C HIS A 216 23.43 15.12 14.10
N LEU A 217 22.65 16.19 14.31
CA LEU A 217 23.04 17.56 14.00
C LEU A 217 24.01 18.14 15.05
N SER A 218 23.86 17.72 16.30
CA SER A 218 24.59 18.27 17.46
C SER A 218 25.91 17.55 17.73
N VAL A 219 26.05 16.28 17.33
CA VAL A 219 27.18 15.41 17.70
C VAL A 219 27.92 14.90 16.47
N ARG A 220 29.24 15.13 16.42
CA ARG A 220 30.10 14.57 15.37
C ARG A 220 30.35 13.07 15.59
N PRO A 221 30.48 12.27 14.51
CA PRO A 221 30.80 10.86 14.65
C PRO A 221 32.12 10.62 15.38
N PRO A 222 32.20 9.61 16.27
CA PRO A 222 33.47 9.16 16.83
C PRO A 222 34.48 8.80 15.74
N GLN A 223 35.75 9.17 15.92
CA GLN A 223 36.79 8.96 14.91
C GLN A 223 36.92 7.49 14.48
N ARG A 224 36.76 6.55 15.42
CA ARG A 224 36.80 5.10 15.14
C ARG A 224 35.70 4.68 14.16
N LEU A 225 34.47 5.17 14.37
CA LEU A 225 33.33 4.87 13.50
C LEU A 225 33.47 5.56 12.14
N TYR A 226 33.89 6.82 12.13
CA TYR A 226 34.10 7.57 10.87
C TYR A 226 35.08 6.84 9.94
N LYS A 227 36.21 6.37 10.50
CA LYS A 227 37.21 5.59 9.75
C LYS A 227 36.72 4.19 9.41
N GLY A 228 36.15 3.47 10.39
CA GLY A 228 35.69 2.09 10.22
C GLY A 228 34.62 1.94 9.14
N LEU A 229 33.66 2.87 9.10
CA LEU A 229 32.55 2.86 8.13
C LEU A 229 32.80 3.72 6.89
N ARG A 230 33.99 4.34 6.78
CA ARG A 230 34.37 5.22 5.66
C ARG A 230 33.33 6.31 5.38
N MET A 231 32.90 7.04 6.42
CA MET A 231 31.81 8.02 6.34
C MET A 231 32.07 9.23 5.42
N GLY A 232 33.28 9.38 4.88
CA GLY A 232 33.59 10.36 3.84
C GLY A 232 33.33 9.88 2.41
N ASN A 233 32.98 8.60 2.20
CA ASN A 233 32.60 8.06 0.89
C ASN A 233 31.08 7.89 0.82
N ILE A 234 30.43 8.55 -0.15
CA ILE A 234 28.98 8.46 -0.35
C ILE A 234 28.48 7.04 -0.65
N GLU A 235 29.33 6.16 -1.21
CA GLU A 235 28.94 4.77 -1.47
C GLU A 235 28.64 3.98 -0.19
N THR A 236 29.18 4.37 0.97
CA THR A 236 28.81 3.74 2.26
C THR A 236 27.35 4.04 2.62
N VAL A 237 26.87 5.24 2.27
CA VAL A 237 25.46 5.63 2.42
C VAL A 237 24.61 4.83 1.44
N LEU A 238 25.01 4.75 0.16
CA LEU A 238 24.32 3.92 -0.83
C LEU A 238 24.18 2.46 -0.36
N SER A 239 25.27 1.85 0.13
CA SER A 239 25.27 0.45 0.58
C SER A 239 24.33 0.23 1.77
N SER A 240 24.35 1.11 2.77
CA SER A 240 23.50 0.97 3.95
C SER A 240 22.04 1.30 3.64
N SER A 241 21.77 2.28 2.78
CA SER A 241 20.42 2.61 2.31
C SER A 241 19.79 1.45 1.53
N ILE A 242 20.53 0.78 0.65
CA ILE A 242 20.03 -0.41 -0.07
C ILE A 242 19.60 -1.51 0.92
N ALA A 243 20.39 -1.75 1.97
CA ALA A 243 20.05 -2.75 2.99
C ALA A 243 18.72 -2.40 3.71
N VAL A 244 18.50 -1.13 4.05
CA VAL A 244 17.26 -0.68 4.70
C VAL A 244 16.06 -0.74 3.75
N VAL A 245 16.23 -0.33 2.48
CA VAL A 245 15.17 -0.43 1.47
C VAL A 245 14.74 -1.88 1.23
N PHE A 246 15.71 -2.80 1.15
CA PHE A 246 15.44 -4.22 0.99
C PHE A 246 14.72 -4.83 2.21
N PHE A 247 15.14 -4.44 3.42
CA PHE A 247 14.43 -4.83 4.64
C PHE A 247 12.97 -4.36 4.61
N ALA A 248 12.72 -3.09 4.28
CA ALA A 248 11.36 -2.56 4.16
C ALA A 248 10.54 -3.30 3.09
N ALA A 249 11.14 -3.63 1.95
CA ALA A 249 10.49 -4.40 0.88
C ALA A 249 10.03 -5.79 1.35
N PHE A 250 10.84 -6.49 2.14
CA PHE A 250 10.43 -7.78 2.71
C PHE A 250 9.31 -7.65 3.72
N VAL A 251 9.35 -6.62 4.58
CA VAL A 251 8.28 -6.39 5.56
C VAL A 251 6.95 -6.15 4.84
N VAL A 252 6.91 -5.26 3.83
CA VAL A 252 5.66 -4.97 3.12
C VAL A 252 5.18 -6.14 2.25
N ALA A 253 6.10 -6.95 1.69
CA ALA A 253 5.73 -8.18 1.01
C ALA A 253 5.07 -9.18 1.97
N GLY A 254 5.62 -9.33 3.17
CA GLY A 254 5.05 -10.15 4.24
C GLY A 254 3.66 -9.65 4.65
N THR A 255 3.52 -8.37 5.01
CA THR A 255 2.23 -7.85 5.47
C THR A 255 1.16 -7.87 4.38
N MET A 256 1.53 -7.71 3.10
CA MET A 256 0.58 -7.88 2.00
C MET A 256 0.12 -9.33 1.84
N TRP A 257 1.05 -10.29 1.97
CA TRP A 257 0.72 -11.70 1.76
C TRP A 257 -0.06 -12.34 2.92
N TYR A 258 0.28 -11.98 4.16
CA TYR A 258 -0.39 -12.49 5.37
C TYR A 258 -1.62 -11.67 5.76
N GLY A 259 -1.71 -10.42 5.31
CA GLY A 259 -2.71 -9.45 5.75
C GLY A 259 -2.27 -8.69 7.00
N SER A 260 -2.76 -7.45 7.10
CA SER A 260 -2.59 -6.55 8.24
C SER A 260 -3.66 -5.46 8.19
N ALA A 261 -3.73 -4.62 9.23
CA ALA A 261 -4.55 -3.41 9.26
C ALA A 261 -4.27 -2.44 8.09
N THR A 262 -3.08 -2.49 7.47
CA THR A 262 -2.71 -1.64 6.33
C THR A 262 -2.94 -2.28 4.97
N THR A 263 -3.41 -3.54 4.93
CA THR A 263 -3.69 -4.30 3.72
C THR A 263 -5.10 -4.92 3.78
N PRO A 264 -6.15 -4.07 3.92
CA PRO A 264 -7.53 -4.53 4.06
C PRO A 264 -8.03 -5.25 2.80
N ILE A 265 -8.81 -6.32 3.01
CA ILE A 265 -9.27 -7.23 1.96
C ILE A 265 -10.25 -6.60 0.95
N GLU A 266 -10.91 -5.50 1.33
CA GLU A 266 -11.78 -4.76 0.40
C GLU A 266 -11.00 -3.95 -0.63
N LEU A 267 -9.74 -3.62 -0.33
CA LEU A 267 -8.87 -2.88 -1.23
C LEU A 267 -7.95 -3.82 -2.02
N PHE A 268 -7.49 -4.91 -1.40
CA PHE A 268 -6.46 -5.79 -2.00
C PHE A 268 -6.93 -7.23 -2.29
N GLY A 269 -8.18 -7.58 -1.94
CA GLY A 269 -8.71 -8.93 -2.02
C GLY A 269 -8.39 -9.78 -0.77
N PRO A 270 -9.06 -10.93 -0.60
CA PRO A 270 -8.82 -11.82 0.54
C PRO A 270 -7.44 -12.49 0.46
N THR A 271 -6.96 -13.02 1.59
CA THR A 271 -5.69 -13.75 1.63
C THR A 271 -5.92 -15.25 1.38
N ARG A 272 -4.87 -15.95 0.95
CA ARG A 272 -4.93 -17.42 0.80
C ARG A 272 -5.26 -18.14 2.10
N TYR A 273 -4.84 -17.58 3.24
CA TYR A 273 -4.96 -18.21 4.55
C TYR A 273 -6.41 -18.24 5.02
N GLN A 274 -7.22 -17.25 4.62
CA GLN A 274 -8.64 -17.23 4.89
C GLN A 274 -9.36 -18.40 4.21
N TRP A 275 -8.97 -18.74 2.98
CA TRP A 275 -9.48 -19.94 2.30
C TRP A 275 -8.94 -21.22 2.93
N ASP A 276 -7.63 -21.31 3.19
CA ASP A 276 -6.97 -22.51 3.74
C ASP A 276 -7.58 -22.96 5.08
N GLN A 277 -8.15 -22.01 5.85
CA GLN A 277 -8.74 -22.25 7.16
C GLN A 277 -10.28 -22.24 7.14
N GLY A 278 -10.93 -22.03 5.98
CA GLY A 278 -12.39 -21.89 5.89
C GLY A 278 -12.91 -20.70 6.70
N TYR A 279 -12.19 -19.58 6.75
CA TYR A 279 -12.48 -18.42 7.59
C TYR A 279 -13.88 -17.84 7.33
N PHE A 280 -14.20 -17.57 6.07
CA PHE A 280 -15.51 -17.04 5.68
C PHE A 280 -16.60 -18.11 5.78
N GLN A 281 -16.30 -19.34 5.34
CA GLN A 281 -17.18 -20.50 5.50
C GLN A 281 -17.66 -20.67 6.96
N GLN A 282 -16.76 -20.60 7.93
CA GLN A 282 -17.08 -20.73 9.35
C GLN A 282 -18.03 -19.61 9.83
N GLU A 283 -17.79 -18.36 9.42
CA GLU A 283 -18.68 -17.24 9.76
C GLU A 283 -20.06 -17.38 9.12
N ILE A 284 -20.12 -17.83 7.87
CA ILE A 284 -21.38 -18.13 7.18
C ILE A 284 -22.16 -19.18 7.97
N TYR A 285 -21.55 -20.33 8.29
CA TYR A 285 -22.22 -21.37 9.08
C TYR A 285 -22.64 -20.90 10.48
N ARG A 286 -21.84 -20.04 11.11
CA ARG A 286 -22.21 -19.43 12.40
C ARG A 286 -23.47 -18.58 12.29
N ARG A 287 -23.59 -17.74 11.25
CA ARG A 287 -24.79 -16.92 10.99
C ARG A 287 -26.01 -17.77 10.66
N ILE A 288 -25.85 -18.81 9.84
CA ILE A 288 -26.92 -19.76 9.53
C ILE A 288 -27.42 -20.46 10.80
N SER A 289 -26.50 -21.00 11.60
CA SER A 289 -26.83 -21.71 12.84
C SER A 289 -27.57 -20.81 13.84
N ALA A 290 -27.17 -19.55 13.95
CA ALA A 290 -27.88 -18.56 14.76
C ALA A 290 -29.30 -18.29 14.24
N GLY A 291 -29.48 -18.13 12.92
CA GLY A 291 -30.81 -17.97 12.33
C GLY A 291 -31.73 -19.17 12.58
N LEU A 292 -31.21 -20.39 12.44
CA LEU A 292 -31.95 -21.62 12.75
C LEU A 292 -32.33 -21.72 14.23
N ALA A 293 -31.44 -21.30 15.14
CA ALA A 293 -31.72 -21.26 16.58
C ALA A 293 -32.82 -20.24 16.93
N GLU A 294 -33.02 -19.22 16.10
CA GLU A 294 -34.13 -18.26 16.17
C GLU A 294 -35.41 -18.78 15.48
N ASN A 295 -35.49 -20.09 15.18
CA ASN A 295 -36.58 -20.76 14.48
C ASN A 295 -36.86 -20.24 13.05
N GLN A 296 -35.84 -19.70 12.38
CA GLN A 296 -35.93 -19.39 10.95
C GLN A 296 -35.83 -20.68 10.15
N SER A 297 -36.50 -20.74 9.00
CA SER A 297 -36.29 -21.81 8.04
C SER A 297 -34.89 -21.75 7.43
N LEU A 298 -34.41 -22.87 6.87
CA LEU A 298 -33.10 -22.92 6.21
C LEU A 298 -33.00 -21.92 5.05
N SER A 299 -34.08 -21.78 4.27
CA SER A 299 -34.14 -20.81 3.17
C SER A 299 -34.04 -19.36 3.67
N GLU A 300 -34.74 -19.02 4.75
CA GLU A 300 -34.68 -17.69 5.35
C GLU A 300 -33.28 -17.39 5.90
N ALA A 301 -32.67 -18.35 6.60
CA ALA A 301 -31.33 -18.20 7.13
C ALA A 301 -30.30 -17.93 6.01
N TRP A 302 -30.33 -18.71 4.92
CA TRP A 302 -29.45 -18.51 3.77
C TRP A 302 -29.72 -17.19 3.04
N SER A 303 -30.97 -16.76 2.92
CA SER A 303 -31.32 -15.48 2.27
C SER A 303 -30.77 -14.24 2.98
N LYS A 304 -30.37 -14.37 4.26
CA LYS A 304 -29.79 -13.29 5.06
C LYS A 304 -28.26 -13.22 4.96
N ILE A 305 -27.60 -14.16 4.29
CA ILE A 305 -26.16 -14.12 4.07
C ILE A 305 -25.85 -13.04 3.02
N PRO A 306 -25.00 -12.04 3.33
CA PRO A 306 -24.62 -11.04 2.35
C PRO A 306 -23.87 -11.67 1.18
N GLU A 307 -24.19 -11.27 -0.04
CA GLU A 307 -23.50 -11.76 -1.24
C GLU A 307 -21.99 -11.47 -1.19
N LYS A 308 -21.58 -10.30 -0.66
CA LYS A 308 -20.16 -9.98 -0.43
C LYS A 308 -19.44 -11.02 0.41
N LEU A 309 -20.09 -11.51 1.48
CA LEU A 309 -19.52 -12.52 2.37
C LEU A 309 -19.41 -13.88 1.67
N ALA A 310 -20.45 -14.28 0.93
CA ALA A 310 -20.42 -15.50 0.15
C ALA A 310 -19.35 -15.45 -0.97
N PHE A 311 -19.15 -14.27 -1.58
CA PHE A 311 -18.15 -14.08 -2.62
C PHE A 311 -16.71 -14.15 -2.09
N TYR A 312 -16.46 -13.75 -0.84
CA TYR A 312 -15.17 -14.00 -0.21
C TYR A 312 -14.89 -15.51 0.02
N ASP A 313 -15.93 -16.32 0.23
CA ASP A 313 -15.83 -17.79 0.35
C ASP A 313 -15.79 -18.51 -1.01
N TYR A 314 -15.19 -17.87 -2.01
CA TYR A 314 -15.02 -18.41 -3.36
C TYR A 314 -13.54 -18.51 -3.73
N ILE A 315 -13.11 -19.71 -4.18
CA ILE A 315 -11.70 -19.99 -4.49
C ILE A 315 -11.13 -19.13 -5.63
N GLY A 316 -11.95 -18.63 -6.55
CA GLY A 316 -11.48 -17.74 -7.61
C GLY A 316 -10.91 -16.43 -7.07
N ASN A 317 -11.34 -16.02 -5.88
CA ASN A 317 -10.83 -14.84 -5.19
C ASN A 317 -9.55 -15.08 -4.37
N ASN A 318 -9.07 -16.33 -4.30
CA ASN A 318 -7.83 -16.66 -3.59
C ASN A 318 -6.59 -16.26 -4.42
N PRO A 319 -5.70 -15.38 -3.92
CA PRO A 319 -4.55 -14.89 -4.68
C PRO A 319 -3.51 -15.98 -5.02
N ALA A 320 -3.58 -17.16 -4.39
CA ALA A 320 -2.71 -18.29 -4.67
C ALA A 320 -3.15 -19.15 -5.88
N LYS A 321 -4.19 -18.73 -6.63
CA LYS A 321 -4.71 -19.47 -7.81
C LYS A 321 -4.27 -18.90 -9.16
N GLY A 322 -3.49 -17.83 -9.15
CA GLY A 322 -2.94 -17.20 -10.35
C GLY A 322 -1.93 -18.08 -11.11
N GLY A 323 -1.29 -17.47 -12.11
CA GLY A 323 -0.17 -18.07 -12.84
C GLY A 323 0.72 -16.98 -13.42
N LEU A 324 2.03 -17.22 -13.47
CA LEU A 324 3.04 -16.20 -13.82
C LEU A 324 2.74 -15.44 -15.12
N PHE A 325 2.17 -16.14 -16.12
CA PHE A 325 1.87 -15.57 -17.44
C PHE A 325 0.36 -15.39 -17.70
N ARG A 326 -0.46 -15.50 -16.66
CA ARG A 326 -1.89 -15.17 -16.73
C ARG A 326 -2.03 -13.69 -16.37
N ALA A 327 -1.81 -12.83 -17.35
CA ALA A 327 -1.85 -11.39 -17.17
C ALA A 327 -3.29 -10.84 -17.21
N GLY A 328 -3.49 -9.67 -16.60
CA GLY A 328 -4.78 -8.96 -16.58
C GLY A 328 -5.51 -9.08 -15.24
N SER A 329 -6.76 -8.60 -15.24
CA SER A 329 -7.67 -8.66 -14.10
C SER A 329 -8.10 -10.09 -13.78
N MET A 330 -8.68 -10.29 -12.61
CA MET A 330 -9.31 -11.56 -12.25
C MET A 330 -10.52 -11.83 -13.16
N ASP A 331 -11.23 -10.78 -13.57
CA ASP A 331 -12.41 -10.87 -14.45
C ASP A 331 -12.07 -11.40 -15.85
N ASN A 332 -10.84 -11.16 -16.34
CA ASN A 332 -10.38 -11.79 -17.58
C ASN A 332 -10.23 -13.32 -17.47
N GLY A 333 -10.17 -13.85 -16.24
CA GLY A 333 -10.03 -15.26 -15.95
C GLY A 333 -11.37 -15.99 -15.85
N ASP A 334 -12.13 -15.70 -14.78
CA ASP A 334 -13.39 -16.37 -14.45
C ASP A 334 -14.65 -15.55 -14.81
N GLY A 335 -14.49 -14.32 -15.31
CA GLY A 335 -15.58 -13.43 -15.72
C GLY A 335 -15.98 -12.42 -14.64
N ILE A 336 -16.88 -11.50 -15.00
CA ILE A 336 -17.48 -10.56 -14.05
C ILE A 336 -18.60 -11.29 -13.30
N ALA A 337 -18.58 -11.23 -11.98
CA ALA A 337 -19.59 -11.87 -11.13
C ALA A 337 -20.93 -11.13 -11.22
N VAL A 338 -22.03 -11.86 -11.40
CA VAL A 338 -23.36 -11.27 -11.65
C VAL A 338 -24.30 -11.38 -10.44
N GLY A 339 -24.19 -12.46 -9.67
CA GLY A 339 -25.06 -12.71 -8.53
C GLY A 339 -24.84 -14.09 -7.93
N TRP A 340 -25.29 -14.27 -6.70
CA TRP A 340 -25.14 -15.54 -6.00
C TRP A 340 -26.33 -16.48 -6.25
N LEU A 341 -26.06 -17.72 -6.67
CA LEU A 341 -27.09 -18.74 -6.96
C LEU A 341 -27.64 -19.45 -5.71
N GLY A 342 -27.25 -19.00 -4.50
CA GLY A 342 -27.59 -19.65 -3.24
C GLY A 342 -26.63 -20.79 -2.88
N HIS A 343 -26.88 -21.38 -1.70
CA HIS A 343 -26.08 -22.49 -1.19
C HIS A 343 -26.65 -23.84 -1.66
N PRO A 344 -25.89 -24.67 -2.39
CA PRO A 344 -26.34 -25.99 -2.78
C PRO A 344 -26.34 -26.94 -1.58
N VAL A 345 -27.41 -27.74 -1.43
CA VAL A 345 -27.49 -28.84 -0.45
C VAL A 345 -27.67 -30.13 -1.22
N PHE A 346 -26.76 -31.08 -1.02
CA PHE A 346 -26.79 -32.38 -1.69
C PHE A 346 -27.31 -33.45 -0.73
N GLU A 347 -28.37 -34.15 -1.15
CA GLU A 347 -29.05 -35.20 -0.37
C GLU A 347 -29.03 -36.54 -1.13
N ILE A 348 -28.88 -37.66 -0.40
CA ILE A 348 -28.97 -39.00 -0.97
C ILE A 348 -30.40 -39.53 -0.76
N LYS A 349 -30.97 -40.18 -1.79
CA LYS A 349 -32.33 -40.76 -1.75
C LYS A 349 -32.63 -41.73 -0.60
N THR A 350 -31.62 -42.26 0.08
CA THR A 350 -31.78 -43.37 1.03
C THR A 350 -31.34 -43.04 2.46
N ASP A 351 -30.86 -41.82 2.74
CA ASP A 351 -30.34 -41.46 4.05
C ASP A 351 -30.55 -39.97 4.34
N VAL A 352 -30.84 -39.61 5.60
CA VAL A 352 -31.11 -38.22 6.03
C VAL A 352 -29.81 -37.40 6.18
N ASN A 353 -28.68 -37.95 5.69
CA ASN A 353 -27.35 -37.36 5.85
C ASN A 353 -27.00 -36.49 4.64
N SER A 354 -26.68 -35.22 4.87
CA SER A 354 -26.18 -34.30 3.85
C SER A 354 -24.76 -34.67 3.40
N LEU A 355 -24.49 -34.52 2.10
CA LEU A 355 -23.16 -34.66 1.51
C LEU A 355 -22.40 -33.32 1.49
N TYR A 356 -21.08 -33.39 1.61
CA TYR A 356 -20.18 -32.24 1.51
C TYR A 356 -19.17 -32.45 0.39
N ASP A 357 -19.00 -31.43 -0.47
CA ASP A 357 -17.93 -31.42 -1.46
C ASP A 357 -16.58 -31.09 -0.80
N VAL A 358 -15.50 -31.68 -1.33
CA VAL A 358 -14.13 -31.46 -0.83
C VAL A 358 -13.53 -30.21 -1.49
N CYS A 359 -13.23 -29.18 -0.68
CA CYS A 359 -12.60 -27.95 -1.15
C CYS A 359 -11.18 -28.18 -1.70
N LEU A 360 -10.87 -27.56 -2.85
CA LEU A 360 -9.60 -27.73 -3.56
C LEU A 360 -8.60 -26.62 -3.19
N LEU A 361 -7.29 -26.91 -3.21
CA LEU A 361 -6.24 -25.89 -3.07
C LEU A 361 -5.09 -26.09 -4.06
N PHE A 362 -4.33 -27.17 -3.91
CA PHE A 362 -3.16 -27.48 -4.75
C PHE A 362 -3.50 -28.15 -6.08
N LEU A 363 -4.75 -28.60 -6.24
CA LEU A 363 -5.20 -29.27 -7.43
C LEU A 363 -5.53 -28.22 -8.51
N LYS A 364 -4.89 -28.37 -9.68
CA LYS A 364 -5.39 -27.75 -10.91
C LYS A 364 -6.50 -28.65 -11.44
N PRO A 365 -7.68 -28.13 -11.82
CA PRO A 365 -8.61 -28.94 -12.59
C PRO A 365 -7.88 -29.39 -13.86
N PHE A 366 -7.79 -30.70 -14.07
CA PHE A 366 -7.34 -31.26 -15.34
C PHE A 366 -8.33 -30.77 -16.40
N ARG A 367 -7.94 -29.77 -17.19
CA ARG A 367 -8.61 -29.56 -18.48
C ARG A 367 -8.20 -30.74 -19.35
N SER A 368 -9.08 -31.72 -19.50
CA SER A 368 -9.05 -32.62 -20.65
C SER A 368 -9.14 -31.75 -21.91
N PHE A 369 -8.09 -31.83 -22.73
CA PHE A 369 -8.07 -31.22 -24.07
C PHE A 369 -9.17 -31.78 -24.96
#